data_AF-A0AAV9R831-F1
#
_entry.id   AF-A0AAV9R831-F1
#
_cell.length_a   1.000
_cell.length_b   1.000
_cell.length_c   1.000
_cell.angle_alpha   90.00
_cell.angle_beta   90.00
_cell.angle_gamma   90.00
#
_symmetry.space_group_name_H-M   'P 1'
#
loop_
_entity.id
_entity.type
_entity.pdbx_description
1 polymer ?
#
loop_
_entity_poly.entity_id
_entity_poly.type
_entity_poly.pdbx_seq_one_letter_code
_entity_poly.pdbx_strand_id
1 'polypeptide(L)'
;MRLSQICSVSEPLKLGRLRGNHFDLVVRNLRPHGASDEHFSGADVHGRLAALIKEAVENRRGFVNYYGPQRFGSGQSVLSDQVGLTLLKEDMVSAVRLFFSPEESDDPHSLAKRHFLQTGNAKESLALMPLSKPRERLMLRALNRYGTGPDGCVQAWLSLPHSMRVFYPHAYCSRVWNDAAAHRLSTMGLGVRQGDLVWTQTGQKRTEDTGETTCPQIHVVTCEEEQAGVYSLEQVLLPMPGNSVKYPENAMRTWYQERLAGDGLAECRFRVSSLKLNLPGCYRPLLAIPHNLSYQLRRAAFSHGAKKQESVTESLTLSLNFDLDSSCYATICLREIMKCET
;
A
#
# COMPACT_ATOMS: atom_id res chain seq x y z
N MET A 1 -11.67 18.75 -16.21
CA MET A 1 -10.95 19.21 -15.00
C MET A 1 -11.51 20.57 -14.60
N ARG A 2 -11.87 20.78 -13.34
CA ARG A 2 -12.32 22.08 -12.81
C ARG A 2 -11.25 22.62 -11.88
N LEU A 3 -10.84 23.87 -12.06
CA LEU A 3 -9.93 24.58 -11.17
C LEU A 3 -10.72 25.66 -10.41
N SER A 4 -10.54 25.74 -9.10
CA SER A 4 -11.25 26.69 -8.22
C SER A 4 -10.42 26.94 -6.95
N GLN A 5 -10.78 27.97 -6.17
CA GLN A 5 -10.12 28.32 -4.90
C GLN A 5 -8.60 28.57 -5.03
N ILE A 6 -8.20 29.27 -6.09
CA ILE A 6 -6.81 29.63 -6.34
C ILE A 6 -6.46 30.88 -5.52
N CYS A 7 -5.43 30.78 -4.68
CA CYS A 7 -4.88 31.89 -3.92
C CYS A 7 -3.35 31.95 -4.06
N SER A 8 -2.78 33.14 -3.89
CA SER A 8 -1.33 33.32 -3.85
C SER A 8 -0.79 32.88 -2.50
N VAL A 9 0.33 32.15 -2.50
CA VAL A 9 1.00 31.64 -1.30
C VAL A 9 2.49 31.94 -1.38
N SER A 10 3.14 32.11 -0.23
CA SER A 10 4.59 32.39 -0.13
C SER A 10 5.47 31.16 -0.37
N GLU A 11 4.92 29.96 -0.15
CA GLU A 11 5.63 28.70 -0.34
C GLU A 11 4.90 27.74 -1.28
N PRO A 12 5.63 26.96 -2.10
CA PRO A 12 5.01 25.92 -2.91
C PRO A 12 4.50 24.76 -2.04
N LEU A 13 3.45 24.09 -2.53
CA LEU A 13 3.03 22.80 -2.00
C LEU A 13 4.14 21.76 -2.20
N LYS A 14 4.41 20.95 -1.17
CA LYS A 14 5.40 19.86 -1.20
C LYS A 14 4.72 18.54 -0.85
N LEU A 15 5.15 17.46 -1.50
CA LEU A 15 4.72 16.11 -1.15
C LEU A 15 5.03 15.81 0.32
N GLY A 16 4.10 15.16 1.01
CA GLY A 16 4.21 14.84 2.44
C GLY A 16 3.69 15.92 3.39
N ARG A 17 3.32 17.12 2.91
CA ARG A 17 2.74 18.17 3.77
C ARG A 17 1.23 17.97 4.07
N LEU A 18 0.55 17.08 3.36
CA LEU A 18 -0.84 16.74 3.68
C LEU A 18 -0.91 16.01 5.03
N ARG A 19 -1.91 16.35 5.85
CA ARG A 19 -2.19 15.59 7.08
C ARG A 19 -2.87 14.26 6.79
N GLY A 20 -3.75 14.23 5.80
CA GLY A 20 -4.60 13.10 5.50
C GLY A 20 -5.55 13.38 4.34
N ASN A 21 -6.53 12.51 4.14
CA ASN A 21 -7.57 12.65 3.13
C ASN A 21 -8.93 12.35 3.75
N HIS A 22 -9.95 13.09 3.30
CA HIS A 22 -11.35 12.79 3.57
C HIS A 22 -11.89 11.83 2.51
N PHE A 23 -12.66 10.83 2.92
CA PHE A 23 -13.29 9.85 2.05
C PHE A 23 -14.81 9.88 2.23
N ASP A 24 -15.52 10.02 1.12
CA ASP A 24 -16.97 9.83 1.00
C ASP A 24 -17.20 8.63 0.07
N LEU A 25 -17.64 7.51 0.65
CA LEU A 25 -17.73 6.21 -0.01
C LEU A 25 -19.16 5.68 0.04
N VAL A 26 -19.60 5.07 -1.07
CA VAL A 26 -20.88 4.36 -1.15
C VAL A 26 -20.62 2.90 -1.49
N VAL A 27 -20.88 2.01 -0.53
CA VAL A 27 -20.85 0.56 -0.72
C VAL A 27 -22.25 0.11 -1.15
N ARG A 28 -22.33 -0.55 -2.29
CA ARG A 28 -23.60 -1.01 -2.90
C ARG A 28 -23.73 -2.52 -2.74
N ASN A 29 -24.96 -3.02 -2.84
CA ASN A 29 -25.29 -4.45 -2.87
C ASN A 29 -24.75 -5.22 -1.65
N LEU A 30 -24.91 -4.65 -0.45
CA LEU A 30 -24.42 -5.26 0.79
C LEU A 30 -25.11 -6.59 1.07
N ARG A 31 -24.33 -7.56 1.56
CA ARG A 31 -24.80 -8.88 1.96
C ARG A 31 -24.11 -9.31 3.26
N PRO A 32 -24.81 -9.98 4.20
CA PRO A 32 -24.16 -10.57 5.37
C PRO A 32 -23.14 -11.64 4.96
N HIS A 33 -21.98 -11.67 5.61
CA HIS A 33 -20.98 -12.71 5.40
C HIS A 33 -21.50 -14.07 5.92
N GLY A 34 -21.35 -15.14 5.13
CA GLY A 34 -21.74 -16.50 5.53
C GLY A 34 -23.24 -16.83 5.47
N ALA A 35 -24.07 -15.97 4.87
CA ALA A 35 -25.43 -16.36 4.50
C ALA A 35 -25.36 -17.22 3.23
N SER A 36 -25.60 -18.53 3.36
CA SER A 36 -26.07 -19.35 2.25
C SER A 36 -27.32 -18.71 1.65
N ASP A 37 -27.60 -18.96 0.37
CA ASP A 37 -28.77 -18.47 -0.39
C ASP A 37 -30.12 -19.01 0.16
N GLU A 38 -30.33 -18.99 1.47
CA GLU A 38 -31.61 -19.25 2.09
C GLU A 38 -32.44 -17.97 2.09
N HIS A 39 -33.72 -18.12 1.79
CA HIS A 39 -34.71 -17.04 1.70
C HIS A 39 -34.96 -16.38 3.06
N PHE A 40 -34.05 -15.50 3.48
CA PHE A 40 -34.28 -14.62 4.62
C PHE A 40 -35.30 -13.54 4.22
N SER A 41 -36.30 -13.32 5.09
CA SER A 41 -37.21 -12.20 4.92
C SER A 41 -36.43 -10.87 4.96
N GLY A 42 -36.76 -9.93 4.07
CA GLY A 42 -35.97 -8.69 3.89
C GLY A 42 -35.88 -7.78 5.13
N ALA A 43 -36.75 -7.96 6.12
CA ALA A 43 -36.72 -7.22 7.39
C ALA A 43 -35.63 -7.74 8.36
N ASP A 44 -35.41 -9.05 8.41
CA ASP A 44 -34.45 -9.71 9.32
C ASP A 44 -33.00 -9.46 8.87
N VAL A 45 -32.76 -9.52 7.55
CA VAL A 45 -31.45 -9.20 6.95
C VAL A 45 -31.01 -7.76 7.25
N HIS A 46 -31.95 -6.81 7.22
CA HIS A 46 -31.67 -5.40 7.48
C HIS A 46 -31.28 -5.16 8.94
N GLY A 47 -32.03 -5.71 9.89
CA GLY A 47 -31.73 -5.58 11.32
C GLY A 47 -30.36 -6.16 11.67
N ARG A 48 -30.05 -7.34 11.14
CA ARG A 48 -28.75 -8.01 11.33
C ARG A 48 -27.60 -7.22 10.69
N LEU A 49 -27.77 -6.73 9.46
CA LEU A 49 -26.73 -5.94 8.79
C LEU A 49 -26.48 -4.60 9.50
N ALA A 50 -27.54 -3.94 9.97
CA ALA A 50 -27.42 -2.71 10.74
C ALA A 50 -26.66 -2.93 12.05
N ALA A 51 -26.92 -4.03 12.76
CA ALA A 51 -26.19 -4.40 13.97
C ALA A 51 -24.70 -4.67 13.69
N LEU A 52 -24.39 -5.44 12.62
CA LEU A 52 -23.02 -5.73 12.21
C LEU A 52 -22.24 -4.46 11.80
N ILE A 53 -22.87 -3.58 11.01
CA ILE A 53 -22.26 -2.31 10.61
C ILE A 53 -22.02 -1.44 11.85
N LYS A 54 -23.01 -1.37 12.76
CA LYS A 54 -22.88 -0.61 14.00
C LYS A 54 -21.69 -1.12 14.82
N GLU A 55 -21.58 -2.43 15.04
CA GLU A 55 -20.45 -3.04 15.75
C GLU A 55 -19.11 -2.74 15.06
N ALA A 56 -19.03 -2.93 13.74
CA ALA A 56 -17.80 -2.71 12.97
C ALA A 56 -17.36 -1.24 12.96
N VAL A 57 -18.30 -0.30 12.86
CA VAL A 57 -18.03 1.14 12.80
C VAL A 57 -17.78 1.73 14.19
N GLU A 58 -18.48 1.25 15.22
CA GLU A 58 -18.29 1.72 16.60
C GLU A 58 -17.05 1.09 17.27
N ASN A 59 -16.46 0.05 16.66
CA ASN A 59 -15.18 -0.48 17.09
C ASN A 59 -14.05 0.54 16.87
N ARG A 60 -13.71 1.26 17.94
CA ARG A 60 -12.67 2.31 17.93
C ARG A 60 -11.23 1.80 17.93
N ARG A 61 -11.00 0.49 17.82
CA ARG A 61 -9.64 -0.10 17.85
C ARG A 61 -8.84 0.16 16.57
N GLY A 62 -9.45 0.81 15.57
CA GLY A 62 -8.82 1.08 14.28
C GLY A 62 -8.65 -0.19 13.44
N PHE A 63 -7.73 -0.14 12.48
CA PHE A 63 -7.39 -1.26 11.59
C PHE A 63 -5.88 -1.37 11.44
N VAL A 64 -5.39 -2.57 11.10
CA VAL A 64 -3.96 -2.78 10.82
C VAL A 64 -3.58 -1.99 9.58
N ASN A 65 -2.56 -1.14 9.67
CA ASN A 65 -2.22 -0.14 8.65
C ASN A 65 -1.47 -0.73 7.44
N TYR A 66 -1.97 -1.82 6.88
CA TYR A 66 -1.41 -2.51 5.71
C TYR A 66 -1.27 -1.58 4.51
N TYR A 67 -0.24 -1.86 3.71
CA TYR A 67 -0.18 -1.39 2.34
C TYR A 67 -1.20 -2.16 1.49
N GLY A 68 -2.15 -1.43 0.88
CA GLY A 68 -3.17 -2.03 0.04
C GLY A 68 -2.66 -2.52 -1.33
N PRO A 69 -3.47 -3.31 -2.07
CA PRO A 69 -3.11 -3.84 -3.39
C PRO A 69 -2.63 -2.76 -4.39
N GLN A 70 -3.15 -1.54 -4.25
CA GLN A 70 -2.76 -0.39 -5.07
C GLN A 70 -1.27 -0.05 -4.96
N ARG A 71 -0.62 -0.40 -3.83
CA ARG A 71 0.82 -0.20 -3.61
C ARG A 71 1.66 -1.12 -4.49
N PHE A 72 1.17 -2.32 -4.77
CA PHE A 72 1.88 -3.36 -5.51
C PHE A 72 1.50 -3.37 -7.00
N GLY A 73 0.38 -2.73 -7.35
CA GLY A 73 -0.22 -2.79 -8.68
C GLY A 73 -1.40 -3.74 -8.65
N SER A 74 -2.58 -3.27 -9.04
CA SER A 74 -3.80 -4.08 -9.10
C SER A 74 -4.01 -4.60 -10.52
N GLY A 75 -4.34 -5.89 -10.65
CA GLY A 75 -4.67 -6.52 -11.93
C GLY A 75 -3.47 -6.73 -12.87
N GLN A 76 -2.27 -6.91 -12.31
CA GLN A 76 -1.07 -7.27 -13.07
C GLN A 76 -0.56 -8.65 -12.65
N SER A 77 -0.02 -9.42 -13.60
CA SER A 77 0.56 -10.75 -13.38
C SER A 77 1.81 -10.70 -12.52
N VAL A 78 2.63 -9.65 -12.68
CA VAL A 78 3.81 -9.38 -11.84
C VAL A 78 3.56 -8.15 -10.98
N LEU A 79 3.70 -8.35 -9.67
CA LEU A 79 3.58 -7.29 -8.69
C LEU A 79 4.87 -6.47 -8.57
N SER A 80 4.72 -5.19 -8.23
CA SER A 80 5.83 -4.22 -8.17
C SER A 80 6.90 -4.57 -7.13
N ASP A 81 6.54 -5.30 -6.07
CA ASP A 81 7.49 -5.79 -5.06
C ASP A 81 8.46 -6.84 -5.61
N GLN A 82 8.03 -7.67 -6.57
CA GLN A 82 8.89 -8.67 -7.19
C GLN A 82 9.99 -8.01 -8.02
N VAL A 83 9.61 -6.97 -8.79
CA VAL A 83 10.58 -6.12 -9.49
C VAL A 83 11.49 -5.43 -8.47
N GLY A 84 10.93 -4.91 -7.37
CA GLY A 84 11.68 -4.32 -6.27
C GLY A 84 12.74 -5.24 -5.66
N LEU A 85 12.39 -6.52 -5.45
CA LEU A 85 13.31 -7.54 -4.95
C LEU A 85 14.48 -7.74 -5.92
N THR A 86 14.21 -7.92 -7.21
CA THR A 86 15.27 -8.11 -8.21
C THR A 86 16.20 -6.90 -8.31
N LEU A 87 15.66 -5.68 -8.16
CA LEU A 87 16.47 -4.46 -8.10
C LEU A 87 17.35 -4.39 -6.85
N LEU A 88 16.84 -4.81 -5.69
CA LEU A 88 17.62 -4.87 -4.45
C LEU A 88 18.73 -5.93 -4.49
N LYS A 89 18.56 -6.99 -5.31
CA LYS A 89 19.60 -7.97 -5.63
C LYS A 89 20.62 -7.49 -6.67
N GLU A 90 20.43 -6.28 -7.21
CA GLU A 90 21.19 -5.73 -8.34
C GLU A 90 21.13 -6.59 -9.63
N ASP A 91 20.14 -7.48 -9.76
CA ASP A 91 19.91 -8.25 -10.99
C ASP A 91 19.05 -7.46 -11.99
N MET A 92 19.73 -6.61 -12.76
CA MET A 92 19.10 -5.68 -13.71
C MET A 92 18.40 -6.39 -14.86
N VAL A 93 18.93 -7.53 -15.31
CA VAL A 93 18.38 -8.29 -16.44
C VAL A 93 17.06 -8.93 -16.02
N SER A 94 17.02 -9.59 -14.87
CA SER A 94 15.78 -10.16 -14.34
C SER A 94 14.76 -9.07 -14.01
N ALA A 95 15.21 -7.93 -13.47
CA ALA A 95 14.31 -6.79 -13.20
C ALA A 95 13.65 -6.25 -14.48
N VAL A 96 14.39 -6.11 -15.58
CA VAL A 96 13.83 -5.73 -16.89
C VAL A 96 12.85 -6.79 -17.38
N ARG A 97 13.20 -8.08 -17.30
CA ARG A 97 12.30 -9.17 -17.73
C ARG A 97 10.99 -9.16 -16.96
N LEU A 98 11.02 -9.03 -15.64
CA LEU A 98 9.83 -8.93 -14.79
C LEU A 98 8.98 -7.71 -15.11
N PHE A 99 9.61 -6.55 -15.37
CA PHE A 99 8.88 -5.33 -15.76
C PHE A 99 8.12 -5.52 -17.09
N PHE A 100 8.72 -6.26 -18.03
CA PHE A 100 8.11 -6.60 -19.33
C PHE A 100 7.27 -7.88 -19.31
N SER A 101 6.94 -8.45 -18.15
CA SER A 101 5.99 -9.58 -18.09
C SER A 101 4.61 -9.16 -18.64
N PRO A 102 4.09 -9.88 -19.64
CA PRO A 102 2.79 -9.56 -20.25
C PRO A 102 1.64 -10.00 -19.34
N GLU A 103 0.46 -9.43 -19.57
CA GLU A 103 -0.79 -9.98 -19.05
C GLU A 103 -1.32 -11.04 -20.03
N GLU A 104 -2.28 -11.84 -19.59
CA GLU A 104 -2.94 -12.86 -20.44
C GLU A 104 -3.83 -12.23 -21.54
N SER A 105 -4.11 -10.94 -21.46
CA SER A 105 -4.86 -10.22 -22.49
C SER A 105 -4.10 -10.10 -23.81
N ASP A 106 -4.84 -10.05 -24.92
CA ASP A 106 -4.31 -9.80 -26.27
C ASP A 106 -4.32 -8.31 -26.64
N ASP A 107 -4.30 -7.42 -25.65
CA ASP A 107 -4.21 -6.00 -25.93
C ASP A 107 -2.79 -5.62 -26.42
N PRO A 108 -2.65 -4.51 -27.16
CA PRO A 108 -1.35 -4.13 -27.75
C PRO A 108 -0.20 -3.97 -26.76
N HIS A 109 -0.47 -3.65 -25.48
CA HIS A 109 0.58 -3.55 -24.44
C HIS A 109 1.17 -4.93 -24.13
N SER A 110 0.31 -5.93 -23.92
CA SER A 110 0.71 -7.33 -23.66
C SER A 110 1.39 -7.97 -24.87
N LEU A 111 0.90 -7.71 -26.09
CA LEU A 111 1.54 -8.19 -27.32
C LEU A 111 2.97 -7.65 -27.48
N ALA A 112 3.17 -6.35 -27.27
CA ALA A 112 4.49 -5.74 -27.36
C ALA A 112 5.48 -6.27 -26.30
N LYS A 113 4.99 -6.49 -25.08
CA LYS A 113 5.75 -7.12 -23.99
C LYS A 113 6.16 -8.56 -24.32
N ARG A 114 5.22 -9.37 -24.79
CA ARG A 114 5.44 -10.77 -25.19
C ARG A 114 6.46 -10.86 -26.33
N HIS A 115 6.32 -10.01 -27.35
CA HIS A 115 7.26 -9.90 -28.46
C HIS A 115 8.68 -9.60 -27.98
N PHE A 116 8.84 -8.65 -27.05
CA PHE A 116 10.14 -8.31 -26.49
C PHE A 116 10.79 -9.50 -25.77
N LEU A 117 10.04 -10.20 -24.91
CA LEU A 117 10.58 -11.34 -24.16
C LEU A 117 10.95 -12.53 -25.05
N GLN A 118 10.24 -12.76 -26.15
CA GLN A 118 10.49 -13.87 -27.07
C GLN A 118 11.65 -13.61 -28.02
N THR A 119 11.78 -12.38 -28.53
CA THR A 119 12.73 -12.06 -29.61
C THR A 119 13.97 -11.31 -29.13
N GLY A 120 13.90 -10.66 -27.96
CA GLY A 120 14.90 -9.68 -27.52
C GLY A 120 14.94 -8.39 -28.36
N ASN A 121 14.07 -8.23 -29.36
CA ASN A 121 14.10 -7.10 -30.27
C ASN A 121 13.36 -5.88 -29.70
N ALA A 122 14.11 -4.98 -29.06
CA ALA A 122 13.57 -3.77 -28.46
C ALA A 122 12.98 -2.78 -29.48
N LYS A 123 13.50 -2.74 -30.72
CA LYS A 123 13.05 -1.83 -31.78
C LYS A 123 11.64 -2.17 -32.25
N GLU A 124 11.41 -3.44 -32.58
CA GLU A 124 10.10 -3.92 -33.03
C GLU A 124 9.07 -3.83 -31.89
N SER A 125 9.46 -4.21 -30.68
CA SER A 125 8.59 -4.12 -29.51
C SER A 125 8.20 -2.67 -29.20
N LEU A 126 9.10 -1.70 -29.42
CA LEU A 126 8.79 -0.27 -29.29
C LEU A 126 7.77 0.22 -30.33
N ALA A 127 7.79 -0.35 -31.53
CA ALA A 127 6.81 -0.03 -32.57
C ALA A 127 5.41 -0.55 -32.22
N LEU A 128 5.34 -1.73 -31.59
CA LEU A 128 4.08 -2.33 -31.10
C LEU A 128 3.55 -1.63 -29.83
N MET A 129 4.42 -1.07 -29.00
CA MET A 129 4.09 -0.53 -27.69
C MET A 129 3.18 0.74 -27.76
N PRO A 130 2.00 0.76 -27.13
CA PRO A 130 1.09 1.91 -27.16
C PRO A 130 1.69 3.21 -26.62
N LEU A 131 1.31 4.35 -27.20
CA LEU A 131 1.77 5.68 -26.76
C LEU A 131 1.35 6.01 -25.31
N SER A 132 0.26 5.41 -24.83
CA SER A 132 -0.22 5.55 -23.44
C SER A 132 0.65 4.84 -22.40
N LYS A 133 1.69 4.11 -22.82
CA LYS A 133 2.61 3.34 -21.96
C LYS A 133 4.02 3.96 -21.97
N PRO A 134 4.20 5.16 -21.39
CA PRO A 134 5.45 5.91 -21.54
C PRO A 134 6.64 5.25 -20.86
N ARG A 135 6.43 4.53 -19.74
CA ARG A 135 7.52 3.87 -18.99
C ARG A 135 8.16 2.77 -19.82
N GLU A 136 7.33 1.90 -20.39
CA GLU A 136 7.71 0.81 -21.25
C GLU A 136 8.43 1.34 -22.50
N ARG A 137 7.90 2.40 -23.12
CA ARG A 137 8.54 3.03 -24.29
C ARG A 137 9.91 3.63 -23.97
N LEU A 138 10.07 4.27 -22.82
CA LEU A 138 11.37 4.81 -22.38
C LEU A 138 12.40 3.69 -22.21
N MET A 139 12.02 2.60 -21.53
CA MET A 139 12.90 1.45 -21.33
C MET A 139 13.25 0.77 -22.67
N LEU A 140 12.28 0.53 -23.56
CA LEU A 140 12.55 -0.08 -24.87
C LEU A 140 13.47 0.78 -25.74
N ARG A 141 13.32 2.12 -25.72
CA ARG A 141 14.25 3.03 -26.41
C ARG A 141 15.68 2.90 -25.90
N ALA A 142 15.85 2.84 -24.58
CA ALA A 142 17.15 2.67 -23.97
C ALA A 142 17.74 1.29 -24.29
N LEU A 143 16.96 0.21 -24.19
CA LEU A 143 17.39 -1.14 -24.54
C LEU A 143 17.78 -1.26 -26.02
N ASN A 144 17.07 -0.60 -26.93
CA ASN A 144 17.45 -0.54 -28.35
C ASN A 144 18.78 0.19 -28.57
N ARG A 145 19.08 1.21 -27.76
CA ARG A 145 20.30 2.02 -27.89
C ARG A 145 21.52 1.37 -27.24
N TYR A 146 21.34 0.76 -26.08
CA TYR A 146 22.42 0.28 -25.21
C TYR A 146 22.49 -1.25 -25.12
N GLY A 147 21.59 -1.97 -25.78
CA GLY A 147 21.48 -3.42 -25.76
C GLY A 147 20.68 -3.96 -24.57
N THR A 148 20.49 -5.28 -24.55
CA THR A 148 19.73 -6.02 -23.54
C THR A 148 20.62 -6.76 -22.52
N GLY A 149 21.93 -6.50 -22.54
CA GLY A 149 22.87 -6.99 -21.54
C GLY A 149 22.78 -6.20 -20.21
N PRO A 150 23.56 -6.57 -19.19
CA PRO A 150 23.51 -5.95 -17.87
C PRO A 150 23.62 -4.41 -17.89
N ASP A 151 24.61 -3.86 -18.60
CA ASP A 151 24.81 -2.40 -18.70
C ASP A 151 23.66 -1.71 -19.44
N GLY A 152 23.14 -2.34 -20.50
CA GLY A 152 21.97 -1.85 -21.22
C GLY A 152 20.71 -1.83 -20.37
N CYS A 153 20.51 -2.85 -19.53
CA CYS A 153 19.42 -2.90 -18.55
C CYS A 153 19.56 -1.81 -17.47
N VAL A 154 20.77 -1.50 -17.01
CA VAL A 154 21.01 -0.34 -16.13
C VAL A 154 20.57 0.96 -16.81
N GLN A 155 20.96 1.18 -18.07
CA GLN A 155 20.54 2.36 -18.83
C GLN A 155 19.01 2.40 -19.04
N ALA A 156 18.38 1.24 -19.24
CA ALA A 156 16.93 1.13 -19.33
C ALA A 156 16.24 1.61 -18.05
N TRP A 157 16.69 1.15 -16.89
CA TRP A 157 16.18 1.64 -15.62
C TRP A 157 16.44 3.13 -15.41
N LEU A 158 17.66 3.60 -15.70
CA LEU A 158 18.03 5.02 -15.58
C LEU A 158 17.22 5.94 -16.50
N SER A 159 16.64 5.42 -17.58
CA SER A 159 15.71 6.17 -18.45
C SER A 159 14.42 6.58 -17.72
N LEU A 160 14.06 5.90 -16.63
CA LEU A 160 12.91 6.25 -15.80
C LEU A 160 13.26 7.35 -14.78
N PRO A 161 12.33 8.27 -14.49
CA PRO A 161 12.48 9.23 -13.40
C PRO A 161 12.82 8.56 -12.06
N HIS A 162 13.60 9.23 -11.22
CA HIS A 162 14.04 8.70 -9.92
C HIS A 162 12.87 8.19 -9.06
N SER A 163 11.76 8.95 -9.00
CA SER A 163 10.56 8.58 -8.25
C SER A 163 9.91 7.27 -8.71
N MET A 164 9.97 6.95 -10.01
CA MET A 164 9.45 5.71 -10.56
C MET A 164 10.39 4.53 -10.29
N ARG A 165 11.71 4.76 -10.27
CA ARG A 165 12.68 3.72 -9.95
C ARG A 165 12.60 3.31 -8.49
N VAL A 166 12.62 4.28 -7.58
CA VAL A 166 12.59 4.01 -6.12
C VAL A 166 11.28 3.39 -5.66
N PHE A 167 10.19 3.58 -6.43
CA PHE A 167 8.90 2.97 -6.15
C PHE A 167 8.97 1.45 -6.03
N TYR A 168 9.70 0.75 -6.91
CA TYR A 168 9.76 -0.71 -6.92
C TYR A 168 10.44 -1.28 -5.65
N PRO A 169 11.67 -0.87 -5.27
CA PRO A 169 12.24 -1.29 -3.99
C PRO A 169 11.38 -0.91 -2.78
N HIS A 170 10.72 0.25 -2.80
CA HIS A 170 9.78 0.60 -1.73
C HIS A 170 8.53 -0.30 -1.69
N ALA A 171 8.05 -0.81 -2.83
CA ALA A 171 6.98 -1.79 -2.86
C ALA A 171 7.44 -3.10 -2.19
N TYR A 172 8.66 -3.55 -2.44
CA TYR A 172 9.23 -4.69 -1.71
C TYR A 172 9.28 -4.46 -0.19
N CYS A 173 9.80 -3.32 0.26
CA CYS A 173 9.82 -2.99 1.69
C CYS A 173 8.39 -2.92 2.28
N SER A 174 7.41 -2.50 1.49
CA SER A 174 5.98 -2.46 1.88
C SER A 174 5.42 -3.86 2.10
N ARG A 175 5.81 -4.84 1.28
CA ARG A 175 5.44 -6.26 1.45
C ARG A 175 6.04 -6.82 2.73
N VAL A 176 7.34 -6.62 2.96
CA VAL A 176 8.01 -7.11 4.18
C VAL A 176 7.36 -6.50 5.43
N TRP A 177 6.96 -5.23 5.38
CA TRP A 177 6.22 -4.60 6.47
C TRP A 177 4.84 -5.23 6.71
N ASN A 178 4.09 -5.54 5.65
CA ASN A 178 2.81 -6.25 5.78
C ASN A 178 3.01 -7.63 6.44
N ASP A 179 4.01 -8.40 5.98
CA ASP A 179 4.37 -9.70 6.55
C ASP A 179 4.75 -9.54 8.04
N ALA A 180 5.51 -8.49 8.38
CA ALA A 180 5.95 -8.21 9.75
C ALA A 180 4.77 -7.87 10.67
N ALA A 181 3.84 -7.03 10.19
CA ALA A 181 2.64 -6.66 10.95
C ALA A 181 1.77 -7.90 11.22
N ALA A 182 1.56 -8.75 10.21
CA ALA A 182 0.84 -10.01 10.38
C ALA A 182 1.52 -10.92 11.41
N HIS A 183 2.83 -11.14 11.28
CA HIS A 183 3.61 -11.98 12.19
C HIS A 183 3.62 -11.45 13.63
N ARG A 184 3.82 -10.13 13.81
CA ARG A 184 3.81 -9.46 15.11
C ARG A 184 2.46 -9.62 15.81
N LEU A 185 1.35 -9.46 15.09
CA LEU A 185 0.02 -9.59 15.67
C LEU A 185 -0.30 -11.06 16.01
N SER A 186 0.09 -12.01 15.15
CA SER A 186 -0.19 -13.43 15.38
C SER A 186 0.61 -14.04 16.53
N THR A 187 1.86 -13.61 16.72
CA THR A 187 2.77 -14.20 17.72
C THR A 187 2.75 -13.50 19.07
N MET A 188 2.56 -12.17 19.08
CA MET A 188 2.71 -11.35 20.28
C MET A 188 1.37 -10.73 20.74
N GLY A 189 0.32 -10.87 19.93
CA GLY A 189 -1.05 -10.42 20.25
C GLY A 189 -1.24 -8.91 20.17
N LEU A 190 -2.36 -8.45 20.74
CA LEU A 190 -2.80 -7.04 20.71
C LEU A 190 -2.25 -6.17 21.86
N GLY A 191 -1.35 -6.70 22.68
CA GLY A 191 -0.65 -5.95 23.71
C GLY A 191 0.66 -5.36 23.19
N VAL A 192 1.10 -4.25 23.78
CA VAL A 192 2.48 -3.76 23.63
C VAL A 192 3.41 -4.72 24.39
N ARG A 193 4.57 -5.02 23.82
CA ARG A 193 5.56 -5.94 24.39
C ARG A 193 6.91 -5.28 24.56
N GLN A 194 7.70 -5.77 25.50
CA GLN A 194 9.11 -5.43 25.63
C GLN A 194 9.82 -5.54 24.28
N GLY A 195 10.65 -4.54 23.98
CA GLY A 195 11.40 -4.43 22.74
C GLY A 195 10.61 -3.89 21.55
N ASP A 196 9.29 -3.68 21.66
CA ASP A 196 8.55 -2.98 20.61
C ASP A 196 9.07 -1.55 20.43
N LEU A 197 8.95 -1.03 19.20
CA LEU A 197 9.25 0.37 18.93
C LEU A 197 7.96 1.18 19.09
N VAL A 198 8.02 2.27 19.84
CA VAL A 198 6.89 3.20 20.02
C VAL A 198 7.32 4.62 19.71
N TRP A 199 6.39 5.46 19.27
CA TRP A 199 6.63 6.89 19.18
C TRP A 199 6.31 7.58 20.51
N THR A 200 7.17 8.51 20.94
CA THR A 200 6.95 9.34 22.12
C THR A 200 6.65 10.79 21.75
N GLN A 201 5.72 11.41 22.47
CA GLN A 201 5.38 12.84 22.33
C GLN A 201 6.35 13.78 23.06
N THR A 202 7.40 13.23 23.69
CA THR A 202 8.35 13.98 24.51
C THR A 202 9.35 14.75 23.66
N GLY A 203 8.84 15.77 22.96
CA GLY A 203 9.59 16.87 22.37
C GLY A 203 8.90 18.19 22.69
N GLN A 204 8.84 18.58 23.98
CA GLN A 204 8.34 19.91 24.34
C GLN A 204 9.38 21.00 24.02
N LYS A 205 8.96 21.89 23.10
CA LYS A 205 9.22 23.33 22.97
C LYS A 205 10.29 23.85 21.98
N ARG A 206 9.75 24.64 21.04
CA ARG A 206 10.25 25.89 20.41
C ARG A 206 11.31 25.75 19.31
N THR A 207 10.81 25.56 18.10
CA THR A 207 11.11 26.47 16.99
C THR A 207 9.81 26.76 16.25
N GLU A 208 9.17 27.87 16.61
CA GLU A 208 8.44 28.63 15.60
C GLU A 208 9.45 28.94 14.49
N ASP A 209 9.05 28.74 13.22
CA ASP A 209 9.70 29.26 12.02
C ASP A 209 10.54 28.34 11.10
N THR A 210 10.52 27.02 11.26
CA THR A 210 10.87 26.12 10.14
C THR A 210 9.83 25.03 9.99
N GLY A 211 9.20 24.93 8.83
CA GLY A 211 8.19 23.91 8.48
C GLY A 211 8.75 22.49 8.36
N GLU A 212 9.65 22.09 9.26
CA GLU A 212 10.14 20.75 9.47
C GLU A 212 9.17 20.01 10.40
N THR A 213 8.49 19.02 9.83
CA THR A 213 7.68 18.07 10.59
C THR A 213 8.58 17.42 11.65
N THR A 214 8.32 17.70 12.92
CA THR A 214 9.01 17.07 14.06
C THR A 214 8.94 15.56 13.89
N CYS A 215 10.08 14.92 13.62
CA CYS A 215 10.17 13.47 13.60
C CYS A 215 9.87 12.95 15.01
N PRO A 216 8.86 12.10 15.21
CA PRO A 216 8.59 11.52 16.52
C PRO A 216 9.84 10.77 17.00
N GLN A 217 10.22 11.00 18.26
CA GLN A 217 11.30 10.24 18.88
C GLN A 217 10.84 8.80 19.05
N ILE A 218 11.70 7.86 18.65
CA ILE A 218 11.41 6.43 18.69
C ILE A 218 12.05 5.86 19.94
N HIS A 219 11.22 5.21 20.75
CA HIS A 219 11.59 4.58 22.01
C HIS A 219 11.40 3.06 21.91
N VAL A 220 12.25 2.33 22.62
CA VAL A 220 12.16 0.87 22.75
C VAL A 220 11.51 0.57 24.09
N VAL A 221 10.38 -0.14 24.07
CA VAL A 221 9.62 -0.46 25.28
C VAL A 221 10.43 -1.34 26.23
N THR A 222 10.55 -0.94 27.49
CA THR A 222 11.21 -1.74 28.53
C THR A 222 10.26 -2.75 29.19
N CYS A 223 10.82 -3.67 29.98
CA CYS A 223 10.02 -4.66 30.72
C CYS A 223 9.10 -3.98 31.75
N GLU A 224 9.60 -2.95 32.44
CA GLU A 224 8.84 -2.18 33.42
C GLU A 224 7.68 -1.42 32.76
N GLU A 225 7.90 -0.86 31.57
CA GLU A 225 6.86 -0.12 30.81
C GLU A 225 5.76 -1.05 30.27
N GLU A 226 6.11 -2.28 29.86
CA GLU A 226 5.11 -3.31 29.51
C GLU A 226 4.25 -3.65 30.73
N GLN A 227 4.87 -3.95 31.88
CA GLN A 227 4.16 -4.31 33.12
C GLN A 227 3.28 -3.17 33.64
N ALA A 228 3.75 -1.92 33.51
CA ALA A 228 3.00 -0.73 33.91
C ALA A 228 1.95 -0.30 32.88
N GLY A 229 1.93 -0.90 31.68
CA GLY A 229 0.96 -0.56 30.63
C GLY A 229 1.08 0.89 30.13
N VAL A 230 2.31 1.42 30.06
CA VAL A 230 2.58 2.85 29.75
C VAL A 230 2.14 3.21 28.34
N TYR A 231 2.30 2.28 27.39
CA TYR A 231 2.01 2.50 25.98
C TYR A 231 0.83 1.64 25.51
N SER A 232 0.15 2.12 24.48
CA SER A 232 -0.91 1.40 23.78
C SER A 232 -0.43 0.88 22.42
N LEU A 233 -1.16 -0.09 21.86
CA LEU A 233 -0.87 -0.66 20.54
C LEU A 233 -0.90 0.39 19.42
N GLU A 234 -1.66 1.47 19.59
CA GLU A 234 -1.74 2.61 18.68
C GLU A 234 -0.41 3.36 18.54
N GLN A 235 0.46 3.24 19.55
CA GLN A 235 1.79 3.85 19.54
C GLN A 235 2.86 2.97 18.94
N VAL A 236 2.58 1.68 18.70
CA VAL A 236 3.54 0.72 18.18
C VAL A 236 3.84 1.02 16.71
N LEU A 237 5.13 1.10 16.40
CA LEU A 237 5.69 1.29 15.09
C LEU A 237 6.38 0.00 14.63
N LEU A 238 6.32 -0.27 13.33
CA LEU A 238 7.18 -1.26 12.69
C LEU A 238 8.06 -0.58 11.64
N PRO A 239 9.34 -0.97 11.54
CA PRO A 239 10.25 -0.40 10.55
C PRO A 239 9.93 -0.94 9.16
N MET A 240 9.93 -0.05 8.18
CA MET A 240 10.12 -0.40 6.78
C MET A 240 11.61 -0.68 6.57
N PRO A 241 12.01 -1.86 6.05
CA PRO A 241 13.42 -2.19 5.88
C PRO A 241 14.19 -1.12 5.11
N GLY A 242 15.38 -0.79 5.60
CA GLY A 242 16.23 0.25 5.06
C GLY A 242 17.55 0.35 5.84
N ASN A 243 18.45 1.23 5.40
CA ASN A 243 19.78 1.35 6.00
C ASN A 243 19.91 2.35 7.16
N SER A 244 18.82 3.03 7.53
CA SER A 244 18.80 4.04 8.60
C SER A 244 17.74 3.74 9.68
N VAL A 245 17.10 2.57 9.63
CA VAL A 245 16.07 2.16 10.61
C VAL A 245 16.65 1.29 11.71
N LYS A 246 16.08 1.41 12.91
CA LYS A 246 16.26 0.50 14.02
C LYS A 246 15.20 -0.59 13.93
N TYR A 247 15.59 -1.83 14.26
CA TYR A 247 14.65 -2.93 14.39
C TYR A 247 14.26 -3.12 15.86
N PRO A 248 13.04 -3.62 16.14
CA PRO A 248 12.60 -3.94 17.50
C PRO A 248 13.63 -4.78 18.26
N GLU A 249 13.66 -4.68 19.59
CA GLU A 249 14.60 -5.41 20.46
C GLU A 249 13.95 -6.67 21.05
N ASN A 250 13.22 -7.38 20.20
CA ASN A 250 12.51 -8.62 20.54
C ASN A 250 12.58 -9.62 19.38
N ALA A 251 11.77 -10.68 19.43
CA ALA A 251 11.73 -11.74 18.42
C ALA A 251 11.54 -11.21 16.98
N MET A 252 10.94 -10.03 16.80
CA MET A 252 10.80 -9.42 15.48
C MET A 252 12.14 -9.13 14.82
N ARG A 253 13.21 -8.82 15.57
CA ARG A 253 14.55 -8.59 15.00
C ARG A 253 15.04 -9.79 14.20
N THR A 254 15.00 -10.96 14.83
CA THR A 254 15.40 -12.22 14.21
C THR A 254 14.49 -12.54 13.04
N TRP A 255 13.19 -12.34 13.20
CA TRP A 255 12.23 -12.54 12.11
C TRP A 255 12.55 -11.67 10.88
N TYR A 256 12.89 -10.37 11.05
CA TYR A 256 13.27 -9.51 9.93
C TYR A 256 14.54 -10.01 9.23
N GLN A 257 15.54 -10.46 10.01
CA GLN A 257 16.79 -11.00 9.48
C GLN A 257 16.52 -12.27 8.64
N GLU A 258 15.76 -13.22 9.18
CA GLU A 258 15.39 -14.46 8.49
C GLU A 258 14.52 -14.20 7.26
N ARG A 259 13.53 -13.30 7.37
CA ARG A 259 12.62 -12.94 6.27
C ARG A 259 13.37 -12.33 5.09
N LEU A 260 14.34 -11.46 5.34
CA LEU A 260 15.20 -10.87 4.32
C LEU A 260 16.20 -11.89 3.77
N ALA A 261 16.78 -12.73 4.63
CA ALA A 261 17.70 -13.79 4.22
C ALA A 261 17.02 -14.82 3.29
N GLY A 262 15.77 -15.20 3.58
CA GLY A 262 14.97 -16.09 2.74
C GLY A 262 14.72 -15.54 1.34
N ASP A 263 14.71 -14.22 1.18
CA ASP A 263 14.65 -13.56 -0.12
C ASP A 263 16.04 -13.34 -0.75
N GLY A 264 17.14 -13.76 -0.12
CA GLY A 264 18.51 -13.52 -0.60
C GLY A 264 19.03 -12.10 -0.34
N LEU A 265 18.47 -11.40 0.65
CA LEU A 265 18.84 -10.03 1.03
C LEU A 265 19.56 -9.96 2.39
N ALA A 266 20.18 -11.05 2.85
CA ALA A 266 20.89 -11.10 4.14
C ALA A 266 21.99 -10.01 4.27
N GLU A 267 22.72 -9.74 3.18
CA GLU A 267 23.77 -8.71 3.12
C GLU A 267 23.32 -7.42 2.42
N CYS A 268 22.01 -7.26 2.19
CA CYS A 268 21.47 -6.11 1.47
C CYS A 268 21.72 -4.81 2.23
N ARG A 269 22.41 -3.86 1.59
CA ARG A 269 22.69 -2.53 2.15
C ARG A 269 21.57 -1.52 1.92
N PHE A 270 20.45 -1.96 1.32
CA PHE A 270 19.36 -1.09 0.90
C PHE A 270 19.84 0.11 0.06
N ARG A 271 20.81 -0.17 -0.81
CA ARG A 271 21.37 0.74 -1.81
C ARG A 271 21.49 -0.02 -3.11
N VAL A 272 21.04 0.60 -4.20
CA VAL A 272 21.21 0.06 -5.56
C VAL A 272 22.11 1.05 -6.28
N SER A 273 23.42 0.78 -6.24
CA SER A 273 24.44 1.77 -6.61
C SER A 273 24.38 2.11 -8.08
N SER A 274 24.20 1.07 -8.92
CA SER A 274 23.97 1.16 -10.37
C SER A 274 22.82 2.09 -10.75
N LEU A 275 21.79 2.19 -9.91
CA LEU A 275 20.63 3.05 -10.12
C LEU A 275 20.63 4.32 -9.25
N LYS A 276 21.69 4.59 -8.48
CA LYS A 276 21.78 5.72 -7.55
C LYS A 276 20.59 5.78 -6.57
N LEU A 277 20.09 4.63 -6.13
CA LEU A 277 18.98 4.55 -5.19
C LEU A 277 19.51 4.30 -3.78
N ASN A 278 19.02 5.09 -2.83
CA ASN A 278 19.27 4.91 -1.41
C ASN A 278 17.93 4.73 -0.69
N LEU A 279 17.77 3.65 0.05
CA LEU A 279 16.58 3.35 0.83
C LEU A 279 16.91 3.49 2.33
N PRO A 280 16.70 4.67 2.95
CA PRO A 280 16.92 4.84 4.38
C PRO A 280 15.96 4.00 5.24
N GLY A 281 14.81 3.63 4.68
CA GLY A 281 13.70 3.08 5.44
C GLY A 281 12.95 4.17 6.19
N CYS A 282 11.88 3.79 6.86
CA CYS A 282 11.08 4.67 7.70
C CYS A 282 10.33 3.84 8.74
N TYR A 283 9.57 4.49 9.60
CA TYR A 283 8.73 3.82 10.59
C TYR A 283 7.28 4.08 10.25
N ARG A 284 6.45 3.07 10.44
CA ARG A 284 5.03 3.13 10.13
C ARG A 284 4.23 2.60 11.33
N PRO A 285 3.18 3.32 11.76
CA PRO A 285 2.27 2.84 12.80
C PRO A 285 1.64 1.51 12.42
N LEU A 286 1.59 0.59 13.38
CA LEU A 286 0.97 -0.72 13.21
C LEU A 286 -0.54 -0.61 12.96
N LEU A 287 -1.19 0.31 13.68
CA LEU A 287 -2.61 0.61 13.54
C LEU A 287 -2.84 1.96 12.88
N ALA A 288 -3.95 2.08 12.17
CA ALA A 288 -4.50 3.34 11.69
C ALA A 288 -5.93 3.50 12.24
N ILE A 289 -6.26 4.71 12.68
CA ILE A 289 -7.54 5.01 13.31
C ILE A 289 -8.30 5.99 12.42
N PRO A 290 -9.49 5.64 11.92
CA PRO A 290 -10.29 6.60 11.17
C PRO A 290 -10.81 7.70 12.09
N HIS A 291 -10.77 8.94 11.62
CA HIS A 291 -11.35 10.09 12.30
C HIS A 291 -12.68 10.47 11.68
N ASN A 292 -13.55 11.12 12.46
CA ASN A 292 -14.84 11.65 12.01
C ASN A 292 -15.70 10.61 11.26
N LEU A 293 -15.59 9.34 11.65
CA LEU A 293 -16.30 8.23 11.02
C LEU A 293 -17.81 8.37 11.27
N SER A 294 -18.56 8.49 10.19
CA SER A 294 -20.02 8.50 10.20
C SER A 294 -20.54 7.60 9.08
N TYR A 295 -21.71 7.02 9.30
CA TYR A 295 -22.31 6.09 8.36
C TYR A 295 -23.81 6.27 8.24
N GLN A 296 -24.34 5.90 7.08
CA GLN A 296 -25.78 5.87 6.84
C GLN A 296 -26.15 4.66 5.99
N LEU A 297 -27.04 3.81 6.52
CA LEU A 297 -27.61 2.69 5.78
C LEU A 297 -28.92 3.15 5.12
N ARG A 298 -29.04 2.95 3.80
CA ARG A 298 -30.24 3.27 3.01
C ARG A 298 -30.67 2.08 2.18
N ARG A 299 -31.99 1.97 1.95
CA ARG A 299 -32.55 1.11 0.90
C ARG A 299 -32.52 1.86 -0.41
N ALA A 300 -31.92 1.26 -1.43
CA ALA A 300 -31.93 1.79 -2.79
C ALA A 300 -32.71 0.84 -3.70
N ALA A 301 -33.80 1.35 -4.29
CA ALA A 301 -34.45 0.70 -5.41
C ALA A 301 -33.63 1.01 -6.69
N PHE A 302 -32.95 0.01 -7.25
CA PHE A 302 -32.35 0.16 -8.56
C PHE A 302 -33.39 -0.14 -9.63
N SER A 303 -33.78 0.87 -10.41
CA SER A 303 -34.44 0.63 -11.70
C SER A 303 -33.35 0.35 -12.73
N HIS A 304 -33.16 -0.91 -13.13
CA HIS A 304 -32.33 -1.20 -14.30
C HIS A 304 -33.00 -0.59 -15.54
N GLY A 305 -32.35 0.42 -16.12
CA GLY A 305 -32.74 0.98 -17.39
C GLY A 305 -32.62 -0.07 -18.50
N ALA A 306 -33.74 -0.26 -19.21
CA ALA A 306 -33.89 -0.97 -20.48
C ALA A 306 -33.90 -2.52 -20.45
N LYS A 307 -35.01 -3.11 -19.99
CA LYS A 307 -36.03 -3.84 -20.79
C LYS A 307 -36.97 -4.59 -19.83
N LYS A 308 -38.27 -4.57 -20.18
CA LYS A 308 -39.39 -5.18 -19.44
C LYS A 308 -39.12 -6.65 -19.06
N GLN A 309 -38.93 -6.94 -17.78
CA GLN A 309 -39.60 -7.97 -16.97
C GLN A 309 -39.05 -7.91 -15.52
N GLU A 310 -39.87 -8.27 -14.54
CA GLU A 310 -39.75 -7.95 -13.11
C GLU A 310 -38.58 -8.61 -12.35
N SER A 311 -37.85 -7.82 -11.56
CA SER A 311 -37.82 -7.92 -10.09
C SER A 311 -37.14 -6.66 -9.54
N VAL A 312 -37.84 -5.87 -8.71
CA VAL A 312 -37.19 -4.79 -7.94
C VAL A 312 -36.46 -5.47 -6.80
N THR A 313 -35.18 -5.81 -7.01
CA THR A 313 -34.36 -6.29 -5.91
C THR A 313 -34.00 -5.09 -5.04
N GLU A 314 -34.65 -4.96 -3.89
CA GLU A 314 -34.25 -3.95 -2.90
C GLU A 314 -32.81 -4.23 -2.48
N SER A 315 -31.91 -3.31 -2.82
CA SER A 315 -30.50 -3.43 -2.46
C SER A 315 -30.17 -2.48 -1.32
N LEU A 316 -29.35 -2.95 -0.38
CA LEU A 316 -28.85 -2.11 0.71
C LEU A 316 -27.58 -1.38 0.28
N THR A 317 -27.55 -0.08 0.56
CA THR A 317 -26.42 0.80 0.30
C THR A 317 -25.96 1.42 1.61
N LEU A 318 -24.65 1.42 1.83
CA LEU A 318 -24.00 2.02 2.99
C LEU A 318 -23.15 3.21 2.51
N SER A 319 -23.50 4.39 2.98
CA SER A 319 -22.64 5.57 2.88
C SER A 319 -21.70 5.62 4.08
N LEU A 320 -20.41 5.81 3.83
CA LEU A 320 -19.36 5.96 4.85
C LEU A 320 -18.61 7.25 4.60
N ASN A 321 -18.45 8.06 5.65
CA ASN A 321 -17.62 9.26 5.62
C ASN A 321 -16.59 9.17 6.74
N PHE A 322 -15.31 9.36 6.41
CA PHE A 322 -14.23 9.36 7.40
C PHE A 322 -12.97 10.04 6.87
N ASP A 323 -12.11 10.46 7.78
CA ASP A 323 -10.78 10.95 7.49
C ASP A 323 -9.74 9.90 7.84
N LEU A 324 -8.71 9.77 7.01
CA LEU A 324 -7.51 9.00 7.33
C LEU A 324 -6.27 9.88 7.25
N ASP A 325 -5.34 9.64 8.16
CA ASP A 325 -4.02 10.23 8.10
C ASP A 325 -3.28 9.88 6.80
N SER A 326 -2.27 10.67 6.49
CA SER A 326 -1.42 10.45 5.33
C SER A 326 -0.82 9.04 5.36
N SER A 327 -0.60 8.47 4.18
CA SER A 327 -0.06 7.11 4.03
C SER A 327 -0.98 5.98 4.54
N CYS A 328 -2.27 6.22 4.75
CA CYS A 328 -3.28 5.18 5.01
C CYS A 328 -4.09 4.83 3.75
N TYR A 329 -4.68 3.63 3.72
CA TYR A 329 -5.44 3.12 2.58
C TYR A 329 -6.91 2.91 2.95
N ALA A 330 -7.81 3.67 2.32
CA ALA A 330 -9.26 3.51 2.55
C ALA A 330 -9.77 2.10 2.21
N THR A 331 -9.15 1.42 1.24
CA THR A 331 -9.45 0.02 0.91
C THR A 331 -9.17 -0.93 2.07
N ILE A 332 -8.15 -0.67 2.87
CA ILE A 332 -7.84 -1.49 4.06
C ILE A 332 -8.81 -1.17 5.20
N CYS A 333 -9.19 0.10 5.38
CA CYS A 333 -10.25 0.46 6.32
C CYS A 333 -11.58 -0.24 5.96
N LEU A 334 -11.97 -0.18 4.68
CA LEU A 334 -13.16 -0.89 4.18
C LEU A 334 -13.04 -2.41 4.35
N ARG A 335 -11.86 -2.99 4.09
CA ARG A 335 -11.60 -4.41 4.32
C ARG A 335 -11.91 -4.81 5.76
N GLU A 336 -11.48 -3.98 6.73
CA GLU A 336 -11.73 -4.24 8.14
C GLU A 336 -13.21 -4.13 8.50
N ILE A 337 -13.93 -3.15 7.95
CA ILE A 337 -15.38 -2.97 8.16
C ILE A 337 -16.18 -4.11 7.50
N MET A 338 -15.81 -4.51 6.29
CA MET A 338 -16.57 -5.45 5.46
C MET A 338 -16.19 -6.93 5.69
N LYS A 339 -15.02 -7.19 6.27
CA LYS A 339 -14.45 -8.54 6.47
C LYS A 339 -14.41 -9.39 5.20
N CYS A 340 -14.24 -8.75 4.04
CA CYS A 340 -14.08 -9.42 2.75
C CYS A 340 -12.62 -9.33 2.26
N GLU A 341 -12.18 -10.26 1.41
CA GLU A 341 -10.92 -10.08 0.69
C GLU A 341 -11.08 -9.00 -0.38
N THR A 342 -10.03 -8.19 -0.59
CA THR A 342 -10.00 -7.05 -1.52
C THR A 342 -9.26 -7.35 -2.79
#